data_AF-A0AAV2KXM9-F1
#
_entry.id   AF-A0AAV2KXM9-F1
#
_cell.length_a   1.000
_cell.length_b   1.000
_cell.length_c   1.000
_cell.angle_alpha   90.00
_cell.angle_beta   90.00
_cell.angle_gamma   90.00
#
_symmetry.space_group_name_H-M   'P 1'
#
loop_
_entity.id
_entity.type
_entity.pdbx_description
1 polymer ?
#
loop_
_entity_poly.entity_id
_entity_poly.type
_entity_poly.pdbx_seq_one_letter_code
_entity_poly.pdbx_strand_id
1 'polypeptide(L)'
;MDEGDGLTRYTLEGEGVGSVFVIDGNTGNIHVTKSLDREEKDEYRLIATATDRETGRALEPSSEFIIRVQDINDNPPVFPNEPYIATVPEMANIGTSIIQVTARDADDPTYGNSARLVYAITHGQDCFSVDAQTGVLRTAMPDMDRESRDEYLVVLQAKDMGGHLGGLSGTTTVTVKLSDVNDNPPHFRRSKNSPYLYIWSSPFHSSLSLSPLSLPHSPSLSLSPFPTPFPPLSLTPPLSPSSLPSLLLALVYVCVWRLG
;
A
#
# COMPACT_ATOMS: atom_id res chain seq x y z
N MET A 1 10.98 14.33 -53.43
CA MET A 1 9.64 13.75 -53.58
C MET A 1 9.40 13.69 -55.07
N ASP A 2 9.61 12.52 -55.64
CA ASP A 2 9.22 12.24 -57.01
C ASP A 2 7.70 12.06 -57.02
N GLU A 3 7.00 12.85 -57.83
CA GLU A 3 5.57 12.67 -58.06
C GLU A 3 5.42 11.46 -58.98
N GLY A 4 5.44 10.27 -58.37
CA GLY A 4 5.54 8.96 -59.02
C GLY A 4 5.11 8.91 -60.47
N ASP A 5 6.09 8.69 -61.35
CA ASP A 5 5.96 8.45 -62.78
C ASP A 5 5.14 7.20 -63.16
N GLY A 6 4.58 6.49 -62.16
CA GLY A 6 3.82 5.25 -62.33
C GLY A 6 4.68 4.02 -62.60
N LEU A 7 6.02 4.17 -62.64
CA LEU A 7 6.98 3.10 -62.88
C LEU A 7 7.54 2.53 -61.58
N THR A 8 7.51 3.30 -60.49
CA THR A 8 7.92 2.81 -59.16
C THR A 8 6.76 2.13 -58.43
N ARG A 9 7.03 0.95 -57.89
CA ARG A 9 6.14 0.22 -56.99
C ARG A 9 6.77 0.10 -55.60
N TYR A 10 6.05 0.62 -54.60
CA TYR A 10 6.42 0.49 -53.20
C TYR A 10 5.80 -0.76 -52.57
N THR A 11 6.60 -1.47 -51.78
CA THR A 11 6.16 -2.63 -51.00
C THR A 11 6.70 -2.53 -49.58
N LEU A 12 5.96 -3.14 -48.66
CA LEU A 12 6.26 -3.14 -47.24
C LEU A 12 6.33 -4.59 -46.78
N GLU A 13 7.30 -4.91 -45.92
CA GLU A 13 7.47 -6.20 -45.28
C GLU A 13 7.79 -6.00 -43.79
N GLY A 14 7.55 -7.02 -42.98
CA GLY A 14 7.81 -6.98 -41.54
C GLY A 14 6.55 -7.14 -40.68
N GLU A 15 6.59 -6.57 -39.49
CA GLU A 15 5.57 -6.80 -38.46
C GLU A 15 4.27 -6.06 -38.76
N GLY A 16 3.14 -6.77 -38.68
CA GLY A 16 1.82 -6.14 -38.83
C GLY A 16 1.50 -5.71 -40.27
N VAL A 17 2.34 -6.01 -41.26
CA VAL A 17 2.03 -5.75 -42.66
C VAL A 17 0.83 -6.60 -43.12
N GLY A 18 -0.12 -5.98 -43.80
CA GLY A 18 -1.33 -6.62 -44.31
C GLY A 18 -2.44 -6.83 -43.27
N SER A 19 -2.15 -6.64 -41.98
CA SER A 19 -3.13 -6.70 -40.89
C SER A 19 -3.31 -5.36 -40.17
N VAL A 20 -2.22 -4.63 -39.95
CA VAL A 20 -2.14 -3.36 -39.22
C VAL A 20 -1.69 -2.21 -40.13
N PHE A 21 -0.67 -2.46 -40.96
CA PHE A 21 -0.10 -1.49 -41.89
C PHE A 21 -0.30 -1.94 -43.33
N VAL A 22 -0.74 -1.02 -44.16
CA VAL A 22 -0.85 -1.20 -45.61
C VAL A 22 -0.17 -0.03 -46.29
N ILE A 23 0.64 -0.31 -47.31
CA ILE A 23 1.26 0.71 -48.15
C ILE A 23 0.52 0.83 -49.47
N ASP A 24 0.27 2.07 -49.91
CA ASP A 24 -0.14 2.32 -51.28
C ASP A 24 1.08 2.15 -52.19
N GLY A 25 1.04 1.12 -53.03
CA GLY A 25 2.16 0.78 -53.90
C GLY A 25 2.46 1.81 -54.99
N ASN A 26 1.60 2.79 -55.26
CA ASN A 26 1.86 3.86 -56.23
C ASN A 26 2.42 5.11 -55.55
N THR A 27 1.92 5.46 -54.36
CA THR A 27 2.28 6.73 -53.68
C THR A 27 3.33 6.54 -52.57
N GLY A 28 3.49 5.32 -52.06
CA GLY A 28 4.34 5.02 -50.91
C GLY A 28 3.69 5.41 -49.57
N ASN A 29 2.45 5.90 -49.56
CA ASN A 29 1.74 6.26 -48.33
C ASN A 29 1.42 5.02 -47.50
N ILE A 30 1.79 5.05 -46.23
CA ILE A 30 1.49 3.96 -45.27
C ILE A 30 0.24 4.36 -44.47
N HIS A 31 -0.74 3.47 -44.47
CA HIS A 31 -1.99 3.61 -43.75
C HIS A 31 -2.10 2.55 -42.66
N VAL A 32 -2.75 2.93 -41.57
CA VAL A 32 -3.13 2.03 -40.50
C VAL A 32 -4.55 1.53 -40.74
N THR A 33 -4.79 0.23 -40.63
CA THR A 33 -6.10 -0.40 -40.91
C THR A 33 -6.95 -0.64 -39.67
N LYS A 34 -6.38 -0.54 -38.46
CA LYS A 34 -7.06 -0.75 -37.16
C LYS A 34 -6.53 0.22 -36.10
N SER A 35 -7.26 0.42 -35.00
CA SER A 35 -6.71 1.18 -33.86
C SER A 35 -5.42 0.54 -33.35
N LEU A 36 -4.44 1.36 -32.98
CA LEU A 36 -3.20 0.94 -32.34
C LEU A 36 -3.35 1.12 -30.84
N ASP A 37 -2.89 0.12 -30.10
CA ASP A 37 -2.86 0.06 -28.65
C ASP A 37 -1.38 -0.10 -28.26
N ARG A 38 -0.84 0.87 -27.51
CA ARG A 38 0.57 0.90 -27.14
C ARG A 38 0.85 -0.14 -26.06
N GLU A 39 -0.10 -0.36 -25.15
CA GLU A 39 -0.02 -1.36 -24.09
C GLU A 39 0.00 -2.78 -24.66
N GLU A 40 -0.62 -3.01 -25.82
CA GLU A 40 -0.48 -4.25 -26.59
C GLU A 40 0.88 -4.33 -27.30
N LYS A 41 1.26 -3.27 -28.05
CA LYS A 41 2.52 -3.22 -28.79
C LYS A 41 2.96 -1.79 -29.13
N ASP A 42 4.13 -1.40 -28.63
CA ASP A 42 4.67 -0.04 -28.69
C ASP A 42 5.55 0.26 -29.92
N GLU A 43 6.18 -0.75 -30.53
CA GLU A 43 7.03 -0.59 -31.70
C GLU A 43 6.79 -1.66 -32.77
N TYR A 44 6.87 -1.26 -34.05
CA TYR A 44 6.80 -2.15 -35.21
C TYR A 44 8.02 -1.98 -36.10
N ARG A 45 8.70 -3.09 -36.40
CA ARG A 45 9.85 -3.11 -37.31
C ARG A 45 9.42 -3.47 -38.71
N LEU A 46 9.73 -2.58 -39.65
CA LEU A 46 9.26 -2.67 -41.03
C LEU A 46 10.41 -2.41 -42.01
N ILE A 47 10.28 -3.01 -43.19
CA ILE A 47 11.21 -2.86 -44.30
C ILE A 47 10.42 -2.38 -45.51
N ALA A 48 10.81 -1.23 -46.06
CA ALA A 48 10.26 -0.72 -47.31
C ALA A 48 11.19 -1.03 -48.48
N THR A 49 10.60 -1.39 -49.61
CA THR A 49 11.30 -1.64 -50.87
C THR A 49 10.64 -0.86 -52.00
N ALA A 50 11.47 -0.31 -52.89
CA ALA A 50 11.04 0.35 -54.12
C ALA A 50 11.52 -0.47 -55.32
N THR A 51 10.59 -0.87 -56.17
CA THR A 51 10.86 -1.73 -57.33
C THR A 51 10.35 -1.10 -58.61
N ASP A 52 11.04 -1.38 -59.70
CA ASP A 52 10.58 -1.04 -61.05
C ASP A 52 9.42 -1.97 -61.42
N ARG A 53 8.29 -1.41 -61.85
CA ARG A 53 7.06 -2.16 -62.12
C ARG A 53 7.17 -3.07 -63.34
N GLU A 54 7.99 -2.71 -64.34
CA GLU A 54 8.12 -3.47 -65.58
C GLU A 54 9.09 -4.64 -65.42
N THR A 55 10.22 -4.40 -64.76
CA THR A 55 11.31 -5.36 -64.63
C THR A 55 11.28 -6.12 -63.30
N GLY A 56 10.56 -5.64 -62.30
CA GLY A 56 10.53 -6.18 -60.94
C GLY A 56 11.85 -6.02 -60.17
N ARG A 57 12.80 -5.26 -60.70
CA ARG A 57 14.11 -5.05 -60.08
C ARG A 57 14.02 -4.00 -58.98
N ALA A 58 14.75 -4.19 -57.89
CA ALA A 58 14.90 -3.18 -56.87
C ALA A 58 15.57 -1.94 -57.46
N LEU A 59 14.92 -0.78 -57.30
CA LEU A 59 15.46 0.51 -57.71
C LEU A 59 16.47 1.02 -56.67
N GLU A 60 16.22 0.70 -55.39
CA GLU A 60 17.05 1.07 -54.26
C GLU A 60 17.21 -0.13 -53.31
N PRO A 61 18.25 -0.13 -52.45
CA PRO A 61 18.34 -1.06 -51.33
C PRO A 61 17.11 -0.95 -50.42
N SER A 62 16.74 -2.06 -49.80
CA SER A 62 15.67 -2.09 -48.80
C SER A 62 16.00 -1.19 -47.60
N SER A 63 15.03 -0.42 -47.12
CA SER A 63 15.18 0.45 -45.96
C SER A 63 14.42 -0.10 -44.75
N GLU A 64 15.13 -0.39 -43.66
CA GLU A 64 14.52 -0.74 -42.37
C GLU A 64 14.18 0.53 -41.59
N PHE A 65 13.00 0.54 -40.97
CA PHE A 65 12.56 1.63 -40.09
C PHE A 65 11.63 1.10 -38.99
N ILE A 66 11.43 1.91 -37.96
CA ILE A 66 10.60 1.58 -36.80
C ILE A 66 9.44 2.56 -36.74
N ILE A 67 8.21 2.04 -36.67
CA ILE A 67 7.03 2.83 -36.30
C ILE A 67 6.85 2.70 -34.80
N ARG A 68 6.87 3.84 -34.09
CA ARG A 68 6.59 3.92 -32.65
C ARG A 68 5.16 4.38 -32.42
N VAL A 69 4.42 3.63 -31.61
CA VAL A 69 3.08 4.01 -31.17
C VAL A 69 3.22 5.01 -30.03
N GLN A 70 2.60 6.18 -30.19
CA GLN A 70 2.60 7.20 -29.16
C GLN A 70 1.54 6.87 -28.11
N ASP A 71 1.93 6.99 -26.86
CA ASP A 71 1.08 6.76 -25.70
C ASP A 71 -0.05 7.80 -25.60
N ILE A 72 -1.22 7.34 -25.15
CA ILE A 72 -2.33 8.19 -24.73
C ILE A 72 -2.72 7.78 -23.31
N ASN A 73 -3.18 8.73 -22.50
CA ASN A 73 -3.51 8.45 -21.11
C ASN A 73 -4.89 7.79 -20.99
N ASP A 74 -4.99 6.50 -21.30
CA ASP A 74 -6.25 5.73 -21.30
C ASP A 74 -6.30 4.60 -20.26
N ASN A 75 -5.21 4.37 -19.51
CA ASN A 75 -5.20 3.43 -18.41
C ASN A 75 -5.26 4.15 -17.05
N PRO A 76 -6.27 3.88 -16.21
CA PRO A 76 -6.30 4.47 -14.88
C PRO A 76 -5.32 3.77 -13.92
N PRO A 77 -4.82 4.49 -12.89
CA PRO A 77 -3.99 3.87 -11.86
C PRO A 77 -4.73 2.74 -11.12
N VAL A 78 -4.07 1.59 -10.93
CA VAL A 78 -4.62 0.42 -10.22
C VAL A 78 -3.79 0.03 -9.00
N PHE A 79 -4.44 -0.46 -7.95
CA PHE A 79 -3.79 -0.92 -6.72
C PHE A 79 -3.70 -2.46 -6.68
N PRO A 80 -2.57 -3.09 -7.06
CA PRO A 80 -2.48 -4.54 -7.19
C PRO A 80 -2.37 -5.30 -5.86
N ASN A 81 -2.03 -4.62 -4.76
CA ASN A 81 -1.74 -5.28 -3.48
C ASN A 81 -2.92 -5.24 -2.50
N GLU A 82 -4.14 -5.13 -3.02
CA GLU A 82 -5.34 -5.21 -2.18
C GLU A 82 -5.56 -6.62 -1.61
N PRO A 83 -6.14 -6.75 -0.42
CA PRO A 83 -6.58 -5.67 0.48
C PRO A 83 -5.41 -5.07 1.30
N TYR A 84 -5.47 -3.77 1.59
CA TYR A 84 -4.52 -3.11 2.49
C TYR A 84 -5.04 -3.10 3.92
N ILE A 85 -4.36 -3.83 4.80
CA ILE A 85 -4.66 -3.90 6.23
C ILE A 85 -3.37 -3.64 7.00
N ALA A 86 -3.42 -2.70 7.94
CA ALA A 86 -2.27 -2.34 8.76
C ALA A 86 -2.67 -2.13 10.22
N THR A 87 -1.72 -2.31 11.11
CA THR A 87 -1.89 -2.09 12.54
C THR A 87 -0.92 -1.04 13.02
N VAL A 88 -1.38 -0.11 13.84
CA VAL A 88 -0.57 0.93 14.47
C VAL A 88 -0.86 0.95 15.97
N PRO A 89 0.14 1.15 16.86
CA PRO A 89 -0.12 1.37 18.27
C PRO A 89 -1.09 2.52 18.49
N GLU A 90 -2.00 2.36 19.43
CA GLU A 90 -2.73 3.51 19.94
C GLU A 90 -1.79 4.53 20.56
N MET A 91 -2.26 5.78 20.63
CA MET A 91 -1.47 6.93 21.09
C MET A 91 -0.15 7.14 20.31
N ALA A 92 -0.03 6.58 19.10
CA ALA A 92 1.14 6.78 18.27
C ALA A 92 1.34 8.26 17.94
N ASN A 93 2.60 8.72 18.02
CA ASN A 93 2.97 10.09 17.68
C ASN A 93 2.54 10.45 16.26
N ILE A 94 2.23 11.72 16.02
CA ILE A 94 1.99 12.26 14.67
C ILE A 94 3.20 11.96 13.78
N GLY A 95 2.94 11.51 12.54
CA GLY A 95 3.96 11.18 11.56
C GLY A 95 4.48 9.75 11.63
N THR A 96 3.96 8.92 12.54
CA THR A 96 4.28 7.48 12.61
C THR A 96 3.86 6.80 11.32
N SER A 97 4.79 6.07 10.68
CA SER A 97 4.55 5.34 9.44
C SER A 97 3.70 4.09 9.70
N ILE A 98 2.66 3.89 8.90
CA ILE A 98 1.69 2.79 9.05
C ILE A 98 1.93 1.74 7.96
N ILE A 99 1.74 2.13 6.69
CA ILE A 99 1.86 1.25 5.53
C ILE A 99 2.17 2.09 4.29
N GLN A 100 2.83 1.50 3.30
CA GLN A 100 2.99 2.10 1.98
C GLN A 100 1.99 1.45 1.01
N VAL A 101 1.10 2.26 0.43
CA VAL A 101 0.28 1.82 -0.70
C VAL A 101 1.03 2.03 -2.00
N THR A 102 0.76 1.19 -2.99
CA THR A 102 1.40 1.28 -4.30
C THR A 102 0.34 1.09 -5.36
N ALA A 103 0.17 2.10 -6.20
CA ALA A 103 -0.58 2.02 -7.43
C ALA A 103 0.38 1.85 -8.62
N ARG A 104 -0.14 1.28 -9.71
CA ARG A 104 0.54 1.14 -10.99
C ARG A 104 -0.34 1.69 -12.10
N ASP A 105 0.28 2.37 -13.02
CA ASP A 105 -0.33 2.82 -14.26
C ASP A 105 0.32 2.06 -15.43
N ALA A 106 -0.47 1.72 -16.44
CA ALA A 106 0.03 0.97 -17.60
C ALA A 106 0.59 1.90 -18.69
N ASP A 107 0.22 3.18 -18.65
CA ASP A 107 0.66 4.21 -19.60
C ASP A 107 2.19 4.45 -19.53
N ASP A 108 2.75 5.17 -20.49
CA ASP A 108 4.19 5.45 -20.55
C ASP A 108 4.59 6.51 -19.48
N PRO A 109 5.54 6.22 -18.58
CA PRO A 109 6.02 7.19 -17.60
C PRO A 109 6.82 8.34 -18.20
N THR A 110 7.34 8.19 -19.41
CA THR A 110 8.23 9.15 -20.07
C THR A 110 7.49 10.13 -20.97
N TYR A 111 6.35 9.74 -21.51
CA TYR A 111 5.54 10.57 -22.38
C TYR A 111 4.46 11.29 -21.56
N GLY A 112 4.41 12.63 -21.62
CA GLY A 112 3.31 13.42 -21.05
C GLY A 112 3.14 13.41 -19.51
N ASN A 113 4.03 12.75 -18.75
CA ASN A 113 3.82 12.38 -17.34
C ASN A 113 2.57 11.48 -17.13
N SER A 114 2.14 10.74 -18.15
CA SER A 114 0.93 9.89 -18.10
C SER A 114 1.03 8.90 -16.94
N ALA A 115 2.13 8.16 -16.78
CA ALA A 115 2.24 7.23 -15.64
C ALA A 115 2.70 7.84 -14.31
N ARG A 116 2.83 9.17 -14.18
CA ARG A 116 3.31 9.80 -12.94
C ARG A 116 2.17 9.94 -11.94
N LEU A 117 2.24 9.16 -10.87
CA LEU A 117 1.19 9.11 -9.85
C LEU A 117 1.39 10.12 -8.72
N VAL A 118 0.27 10.66 -8.24
CA VAL A 118 0.16 11.45 -7.02
C VAL A 118 -0.88 10.81 -6.11
N TYR A 119 -0.48 10.54 -4.86
CA TYR A 119 -1.36 9.97 -3.84
C TYR A 119 -2.05 11.08 -3.03
N ALA A 120 -3.32 10.87 -2.73
CA ALA A 120 -4.11 11.73 -1.86
C ALA A 120 -5.08 10.89 -1.01
N ILE A 121 -5.49 11.43 0.14
CA ILE A 121 -6.56 10.83 0.96
C ILE A 121 -7.87 11.52 0.60
N THR A 122 -8.88 10.74 0.25
CA THR A 122 -10.25 11.24 0.00
C THR A 122 -11.16 11.05 1.20
N HIS A 123 -10.86 10.08 2.08
CA HIS A 123 -11.56 9.86 3.34
C HIS A 123 -10.59 9.46 4.45
N GLY A 124 -10.68 10.10 5.63
CA GLY A 124 -9.79 9.84 6.78
C GLY A 124 -8.65 10.83 6.96
N GLN A 125 -8.65 11.96 6.23
CA GLN A 125 -7.60 12.99 6.28
C GLN A 125 -7.45 13.68 7.65
N ASP A 126 -8.48 13.61 8.49
CA ASP A 126 -8.44 14.20 9.84
C ASP A 126 -7.52 13.41 10.78
N CYS A 127 -7.42 12.09 10.55
CA CYS A 127 -6.65 11.17 11.40
C CYS A 127 -5.33 10.73 10.76
N PHE A 128 -5.23 10.80 9.42
CA PHE A 128 -4.10 10.27 8.67
C PHE A 128 -3.62 11.24 7.58
N SER A 129 -2.36 11.09 7.20
CA SER A 129 -1.74 11.79 6.08
C SER A 129 -1.05 10.79 5.16
N VAL A 130 -0.95 11.11 3.86
CA VAL A 130 -0.21 10.29 2.89
C VAL A 130 0.89 11.12 2.27
N ASP A 131 2.05 10.51 2.09
CA ASP A 131 3.10 11.08 1.25
C ASP A 131 2.71 10.99 -0.23
N ALA A 132 2.56 12.15 -0.87
CA ALA A 132 2.02 12.27 -2.21
C ALA A 132 2.85 11.58 -3.31
N GLN A 133 4.13 11.28 -3.06
CA GLN A 133 5.03 10.67 -4.05
C GLN A 133 5.26 9.19 -3.78
N THR A 134 5.35 8.81 -2.51
CA THR A 134 5.71 7.44 -2.09
C THR A 134 4.51 6.58 -1.73
N GLY A 135 3.35 7.19 -1.44
CA GLY A 135 2.16 6.47 -0.97
C GLY A 135 2.27 5.98 0.48
N VAL A 136 3.22 6.50 1.26
CA VAL A 136 3.37 6.14 2.69
C VAL A 136 2.28 6.82 3.50
N LEU A 137 1.40 6.03 4.11
CA LEU A 137 0.37 6.47 5.05
C LEU A 137 0.97 6.65 6.45
N ARG A 138 0.64 7.77 7.10
CA ARG A 138 1.12 8.16 8.43
C ARG A 138 -0.01 8.64 9.32
N THR A 139 0.16 8.55 10.63
CA THR A 139 -0.73 9.20 11.60
C THR A 139 -0.65 10.72 11.47
N ALA A 140 -1.80 11.40 11.56
CA ALA A 140 -1.91 12.86 11.55
C ALA A 140 -2.61 13.42 12.81
N MET A 141 -3.35 12.58 13.52
CA MET A 141 -4.01 12.92 14.78
C MET A 141 -3.23 12.33 15.97
N PRO A 142 -3.02 13.12 17.04
CA PRO A 142 -2.44 12.60 18.29
C PRO A 142 -3.49 11.80 19.07
N ASP A 143 -3.02 11.00 20.03
CA ASP A 143 -3.85 10.38 21.07
C ASP A 143 -5.04 9.56 20.52
N MET A 144 -4.83 8.88 19.40
CA MET A 144 -5.80 7.92 18.87
C MET A 144 -5.97 6.79 19.89
N ASP A 145 -7.16 6.69 20.49
CA ASP A 145 -7.50 5.78 21.58
C ASP A 145 -8.32 4.59 21.06
N ARG A 146 -7.85 3.37 21.34
CA ARG A 146 -8.48 2.13 20.88
C ARG A 146 -9.78 1.86 21.61
N GLU A 147 -9.90 2.22 22.89
CA GLU A 147 -11.13 2.09 23.69
C GLU A 147 -12.27 2.93 23.09
N SER A 148 -11.94 4.05 22.47
CA SER A 148 -12.88 4.91 21.75
C SER A 148 -13.20 4.39 20.35
N ARG A 149 -12.17 4.02 19.57
CA ARG A 149 -12.31 3.49 18.21
C ARG A 149 -11.09 2.65 17.82
N ASP A 150 -11.30 1.36 17.59
CA ASP A 150 -10.26 0.38 17.29
C ASP A 150 -9.94 0.21 15.78
N GLU A 151 -10.82 0.68 14.90
CA GLU A 151 -10.67 0.53 13.44
C GLU A 151 -11.02 1.80 12.65
N TYR A 152 -10.17 2.13 11.68
CA TYR A 152 -10.31 3.25 10.76
C TYR A 152 -10.26 2.78 9.31
N LEU A 153 -11.17 3.29 8.49
CA LEU A 153 -11.15 3.10 7.04
C LEU A 153 -10.61 4.38 6.40
N VAL A 154 -9.52 4.26 5.66
CA VAL A 154 -8.89 5.37 4.95
C VAL A 154 -9.01 5.11 3.46
N VAL A 155 -9.68 6.00 2.73
CA VAL A 155 -9.78 5.88 1.27
C VAL A 155 -8.67 6.72 0.65
N LEU A 156 -7.78 6.07 -0.09
CA LEU A 156 -6.72 6.72 -0.84
C LEU A 156 -7.07 6.76 -2.31
N GLN A 157 -6.63 7.82 -2.99
CA GLN A 157 -6.69 8.00 -4.42
C GLN A 157 -5.26 8.09 -4.96
N ALA A 158 -4.96 7.33 -6.00
CA ALA A 158 -3.81 7.59 -6.87
C ALA A 158 -4.34 8.25 -8.14
N LYS A 159 -3.79 9.41 -8.48
CA LYS A 159 -4.15 10.17 -9.67
C LYS A 159 -2.95 10.31 -10.57
N ASP A 160 -3.11 10.03 -11.84
CA ASP A 160 -2.10 10.29 -12.84
C ASP A 160 -2.02 11.80 -13.18
N MET A 161 -0.95 12.24 -13.84
CA MET A 161 -0.79 13.65 -14.24
C MET A 161 -1.26 13.92 -15.68
N GLY A 162 -2.12 13.06 -16.24
CA GLY A 162 -2.55 12.90 -17.64
C GLY A 162 -2.70 14.13 -18.54
N GLY A 163 -1.58 14.78 -18.85
CA GLY A 163 -1.43 15.77 -19.91
C GLY A 163 -2.59 16.77 -20.06
N HIS A 164 -3.08 16.92 -21.29
CA HIS A 164 -4.00 17.98 -21.71
C HIS A 164 -5.49 17.69 -21.48
N LEU A 165 -5.87 16.45 -21.13
CA LEU A 165 -7.26 16.00 -20.98
C LEU A 165 -7.69 15.83 -19.51
N GLY A 166 -6.75 15.97 -18.58
CA GLY A 166 -6.98 15.77 -17.15
C GLY A 166 -6.74 14.32 -16.75
N GLY A 167 -6.10 14.12 -15.59
CA GLY A 167 -5.64 12.80 -15.20
C GLY A 167 -6.72 11.83 -14.70
N LEU A 168 -6.55 10.54 -14.98
CA LEU A 168 -7.36 9.45 -14.46
C LEU A 168 -6.97 9.14 -13.01
N SER A 169 -7.84 8.43 -12.30
CA SER A 169 -7.59 8.08 -10.91
C SER A 169 -8.16 6.73 -10.53
N GLY A 170 -7.40 5.99 -9.72
CA GLY A 170 -7.86 4.83 -8.99
C GLY A 170 -8.00 5.13 -7.50
N THR A 171 -8.84 4.35 -6.82
CA THR A 171 -9.02 4.46 -5.36
C THR A 171 -8.88 3.11 -4.70
N THR A 172 -8.36 3.09 -3.47
CA THR A 172 -8.25 1.92 -2.62
C THR A 172 -8.66 2.25 -1.19
N THR A 173 -9.09 1.26 -0.42
CA THR A 173 -9.38 1.42 1.01
C THR A 173 -8.34 0.70 1.86
N VAL A 174 -7.72 1.43 2.78
CA VAL A 174 -6.81 0.91 3.79
C VAL A 174 -7.56 0.77 5.10
N THR A 175 -7.55 -0.44 5.67
CA THR A 175 -8.06 -0.72 7.01
C THR A 175 -6.93 -0.56 8.03
N VAL A 176 -7.02 0.45 8.88
CA VAL A 176 -6.05 0.71 9.95
C VAL A 176 -6.65 0.27 11.28
N LYS A 177 -5.98 -0.68 11.95
CA LYS A 177 -6.37 -1.19 13.27
C LYS A 177 -5.46 -0.62 14.35
N LEU A 178 -6.02 -0.23 15.48
CA LEU A 178 -5.24 0.19 16.64
C LEU A 178 -4.86 -1.04 17.48
N SER A 179 -3.57 -1.19 17.81
CA SER A 179 -3.13 -2.18 18.79
C SER A 179 -3.12 -1.59 20.20
N ASP A 180 -3.56 -2.41 21.14
CA ASP A 180 -3.70 -2.12 22.56
C ASP A 180 -2.35 -1.77 23.22
N VAL A 181 -2.34 -0.68 23.97
CA VAL A 181 -1.29 -0.21 24.87
C VAL A 181 -1.92 -0.11 26.26
N ASN A 182 -1.27 -0.67 27.28
CA ASN A 182 -1.83 -0.67 28.63
C ASN A 182 -1.74 0.73 29.29
N ASP A 183 -2.71 1.58 28.97
CA ASP A 183 -2.86 2.95 29.45
C ASP A 183 -4.00 3.11 30.49
N ASN A 184 -4.85 2.11 30.61
CA ASN A 184 -6.00 2.10 31.51
C ASN A 184 -5.66 1.42 32.86
N PRO A 185 -5.69 2.16 33.99
CA PRO A 185 -5.41 1.57 35.29
C PRO A 185 -6.53 0.59 35.71
N PRO A 186 -6.19 -0.49 36.46
CA PRO A 186 -7.20 -1.42 36.94
C PRO A 186 -8.16 -0.73 37.89
N HIS A 187 -9.47 -0.88 37.67
CA HIS A 187 -10.47 -0.33 38.55
C HIS A 187 -10.98 -1.40 39.52
N PHE A 188 -10.96 -1.07 40.81
CA PHE A 188 -11.44 -1.97 41.86
C PHE A 188 -12.89 -1.67 42.20
N ARG A 189 -13.80 -2.61 41.96
CA ARG A 189 -15.18 -2.50 42.45
C ARG A 189 -15.29 -3.13 43.83
N ARG A 190 -15.69 -2.33 44.82
CA ARG A 190 -16.03 -2.83 46.15
C ARG A 190 -17.45 -3.39 46.12
N SER A 191 -17.60 -4.70 46.28
CA SER A 191 -18.91 -5.30 46.56
C SER A 191 -19.26 -5.04 48.02
N LYS A 192 -20.45 -4.50 48.30
CA LYS A 192 -20.93 -4.29 49.69
C LYS A 192 -21.08 -5.60 50.47
N ASN A 193 -21.14 -6.75 49.76
CA ASN A 193 -21.40 -8.06 50.33
C ASN A 193 -20.24 -9.06 50.18
N SER A 194 -19.05 -8.61 49.79
CA SER A 194 -17.87 -9.48 49.71
C SER A 194 -16.69 -8.83 50.43
N PRO A 195 -15.99 -9.56 51.32
CA PRO A 195 -14.74 -9.09 51.90
C PRO A 195 -13.59 -9.08 50.86
N TYR A 196 -13.85 -9.58 49.64
CA TYR A 196 -12.89 -9.66 48.56
C TYR A 196 -12.99 -8.45 47.61
N LEU A 197 -11.84 -7.93 47.22
CA LEU A 197 -11.69 -6.94 46.16
C LEU A 197 -11.63 -7.69 44.82
N TYR A 198 -12.56 -7.42 43.91
CA TYR A 198 -12.52 -7.99 42.56
C TYR A 198 -11.82 -6.99 41.62
N ILE A 199 -10.79 -7.46 40.91
CA ILE A 199 -10.15 -6.72 39.81
C ILE A 199 -11.11 -6.79 38.62
N TRP A 200 -11.47 -5.64 38.04
CA TRP A 200 -12.20 -5.60 36.78
C TRP A 200 -11.36 -4.83 35.77
N SER A 201 -10.89 -5.52 34.73
CA SER A 201 -10.34 -4.92 33.51
C SER A 201 -11.28 -5.28 32.36
N SER A 202 -11.82 -4.31 31.64
CA SER A 202 -12.60 -4.55 30.41
C SER A 202 -12.79 -3.27 29.59
N PRO A 203 -12.83 -3.37 28.23
CA PRO A 203 -13.56 -4.43 27.51
C PRO A 203 -12.78 -5.33 26.55
N PHE A 204 -11.51 -5.07 26.22
CA PHE A 204 -10.85 -5.76 25.11
C PHE A 204 -9.52 -6.40 25.48
N HIS A 205 -9.56 -7.42 26.32
CA HIS A 205 -8.76 -8.62 26.09
C HIS A 205 -9.46 -9.77 26.80
N SER A 206 -9.70 -10.84 26.01
CA SER A 206 -9.93 -12.23 26.40
C SER A 206 -10.10 -12.46 27.90
N SER A 207 -11.32 -12.78 28.29
CA SER A 207 -11.75 -13.16 29.63
C SER A 207 -10.69 -13.96 30.39
N LEU A 208 -9.95 -13.30 31.28
CA LEU A 208 -9.26 -13.98 32.36
C LEU A 208 -10.29 -14.25 33.46
N SER A 209 -10.86 -15.46 33.40
CA SER A 209 -11.65 -16.01 34.51
C SER A 209 -10.73 -16.18 35.72
N LEU A 210 -10.77 -15.23 36.65
CA LEU A 210 -10.17 -15.42 37.97
C LEU A 210 -11.09 -16.33 38.80
N SER A 211 -10.67 -17.58 39.00
CA SER A 211 -11.26 -18.45 40.01
C SER A 211 -10.88 -17.93 41.41
N PRO A 212 -11.81 -17.89 42.37
CA PRO A 212 -11.46 -17.51 43.73
C PRO A 212 -10.48 -18.54 44.30
N LEU A 213 -9.27 -18.10 44.65
CA LEU A 213 -8.35 -18.92 45.42
C LEU A 213 -8.93 -19.05 46.83
N SER A 214 -9.58 -20.18 47.11
CA SER A 214 -9.96 -20.56 48.46
C SER A 214 -8.69 -20.75 49.28
N LEU A 215 -8.36 -19.80 50.16
CA LEU A 215 -7.31 -19.99 51.16
C LEU A 215 -7.78 -21.05 52.17
N PRO A 216 -6.90 -22.00 52.56
CA PRO A 216 -7.24 -22.99 53.57
C PRO A 216 -7.49 -22.29 54.92
N HIS A 217 -8.48 -22.79 55.65
CA HIS A 217 -8.87 -22.30 56.96
C HIS A 217 -7.72 -22.50 57.96
N SER A 218 -7.17 -21.40 58.51
CA SER A 218 -6.74 -21.32 59.92
C SER A 218 -6.17 -19.93 60.25
N PRO A 219 -6.35 -19.45 61.50
CA PRO A 219 -5.94 -18.11 61.91
C PRO A 219 -4.61 -18.14 62.67
N SER A 220 -3.57 -17.51 62.14
CA SER A 220 -2.48 -16.97 62.97
C SER A 220 -1.73 -15.90 62.18
N LEU A 221 -2.05 -14.64 62.44
CA LEU A 221 -1.26 -13.49 62.02
C LEU A 221 -0.11 -13.31 63.01
N SER A 222 1.13 -13.23 62.52
CA SER A 222 2.19 -12.47 63.19
C SER A 222 2.54 -11.27 62.30
N LEU A 223 2.56 -10.08 62.92
CA LEU A 223 2.99 -8.83 62.30
C LEU A 223 4.53 -8.84 62.23
N SER A 224 5.11 -8.55 61.06
CA SER A 224 6.51 -8.10 60.97
C SER A 224 6.58 -6.74 60.27
N PRO A 225 7.44 -5.82 60.73
CA PRO A 225 7.56 -4.49 60.14
C PRO A 225 8.47 -4.52 58.90
N PHE A 226 8.18 -3.61 57.97
CA PHE A 226 8.91 -3.20 56.77
C PHE A 226 10.32 -3.78 56.54
N PRO A 227 10.67 -4.16 55.28
CA PRO A 227 12.01 -3.96 54.77
C PRO A 227 12.07 -2.71 53.86
N THR A 228 13.15 -1.96 54.06
CA THR A 228 13.72 -0.87 53.25
C THR A 228 14.00 -1.28 51.78
N PRO A 229 14.31 -0.34 50.86
CA PRO A 229 14.37 -0.62 49.43
C PRO A 229 15.61 -1.43 49.04
N PHE A 230 15.45 -2.37 48.10
CA PHE A 230 16.54 -3.12 47.48
C PHE A 230 17.15 -2.36 46.27
N PRO A 231 18.43 -2.61 45.91
CA PRO A 231 19.21 -1.77 44.99
C PRO A 231 18.79 -1.96 43.52
N PRO A 232 19.24 -1.09 42.59
CA PRO A 232 18.84 -1.19 41.18
C PRO A 232 19.46 -2.44 40.53
N LEU A 233 18.65 -3.20 39.80
CA LEU A 233 19.12 -4.33 39.00
C LEU A 233 19.94 -3.81 37.80
N SER A 234 21.17 -4.28 37.69
CA SER A 234 22.10 -4.03 36.60
C SER A 234 21.57 -4.58 35.27
N LEU A 235 21.54 -3.73 34.25
CA LEU A 235 21.29 -4.14 32.86
C LEU A 235 22.53 -4.85 32.32
N THR A 236 22.41 -6.14 32.01
CA THR A 236 23.28 -6.80 31.03
C THR A 236 22.47 -7.07 29.76
N PRO A 237 23.04 -6.87 28.55
CA PRO A 237 22.33 -7.10 27.31
C PRO A 237 22.40 -8.59 26.94
N PRO A 238 21.37 -9.19 26.34
CA PRO A 238 21.57 -10.36 25.52
C PRO A 238 21.82 -9.96 24.07
N LEU A 239 22.77 -10.66 23.48
CA LEU A 239 23.08 -10.70 22.05
C LEU A 239 21.86 -11.19 21.23
N SER A 240 21.90 -10.91 19.93
CA SER A 240 20.87 -11.09 18.90
C SER A 240 20.58 -12.57 18.50
N PRO A 241 19.74 -12.87 17.49
CA PRO A 241 18.32 -13.21 17.68
C PRO A 241 17.97 -14.60 17.12
N SER A 242 17.12 -15.36 17.80
CA SER A 242 16.35 -16.42 17.13
C SER A 242 15.09 -16.78 17.93
N SER A 243 13.95 -16.65 17.24
CA SER A 243 12.65 -17.27 17.49
C SER A 243 12.21 -17.42 18.95
N LEU A 244 11.25 -16.61 19.40
CA LEU A 244 10.17 -16.97 20.35
C LEU A 244 9.19 -15.77 20.46
N PRO A 245 7.89 -16.01 20.73
CA PRO A 245 6.89 -14.96 20.76
C PRO A 245 7.03 -14.12 22.03
N SER A 246 6.82 -12.82 21.88
CA SER A 246 6.87 -11.81 22.94
C SER A 246 5.74 -12.02 23.96
N LEU A 247 5.93 -12.94 24.91
CA LEU A 247 5.16 -12.97 26.15
C LEU A 247 5.72 -11.90 27.08
N LEU A 248 5.13 -10.70 27.03
CA LEU A 248 5.36 -9.70 28.06
C LEU A 248 4.79 -10.27 29.36
N LEU A 249 5.68 -10.60 30.30
CA LEU A 249 5.34 -11.03 31.65
C LEU A 249 4.70 -9.83 32.37
N ALA A 250 3.38 -9.73 32.40
CA ALA A 250 2.68 -8.81 33.28
C ALA A 250 2.84 -9.30 34.72
N LEU A 251 3.80 -8.73 35.45
CA LEU A 251 3.92 -8.91 36.90
C LEU A 251 2.73 -8.21 37.58
N VAL A 252 1.65 -8.95 37.82
CA VAL A 252 0.57 -8.50 38.69
C VAL A 252 0.97 -8.78 40.14
N TYR A 253 1.42 -7.75 40.86
CA TYR A 253 1.57 -7.84 42.31
C TYR A 253 0.19 -7.75 42.97
N VAL A 254 -0.28 -8.85 43.55
CA VAL A 254 -1.48 -8.87 44.40
C VAL A 254 -1.08 -8.55 45.84
N CYS A 255 -1.18 -7.29 46.25
CA CYS A 255 -1.15 -6.93 47.66
C CYS A 255 -2.56 -7.09 48.24
N VAL A 256 -2.79 -8.18 48.98
CA VAL A 256 -4.04 -8.36 49.74
C VAL A 256 -3.95 -7.52 51.02
N TRP A 257 -4.70 -6.43 51.08
CA TRP A 257 -4.89 -5.65 52.30
C TRP A 257 -6.17 -6.10 53.00
N ARG A 258 -6.04 -6.59 54.24
CA ARG A 258 -7.18 -6.79 55.14
C ARG A 258 -7.40 -5.47 55.88
N LEU A 259 -8.50 -4.77 55.61
CA LEU A 259 -8.96 -3.68 56.48
C LEU A 259 -9.49 -4.32 57.77
N GLY A 260 -9.00 -3.83 58.90
CA GLY A 260 -9.34 -4.32 60.25
C GLY A 260 -10.80 -4.16 60.62
#